data_AF-A0A966UZJ7-F1
#
_entry.id   AF-A0A966UZJ7-F1
#
_cell.length_a   1.000
_cell.length_b   1.000
_cell.length_c   1.000
_cell.angle_alpha   90.00
_cell.angle_beta   90.00
_cell.angle_gamma   90.00
#
_symmetry.space_group_name_H-M   'P 1'
#
loop_
_entity.id
_entity.type
_entity.pdbx_description
1 polymer ?
#
loop_
_entity_poly.entity_id
_entity_poly.type
_entity_poly.pdbx_seq_one_letter_code
_entity_poly.pdbx_strand_id
1 'polypeptide(L)' 'RRLPATYANFLILNGAVLMPSYNDPERDQAAQQALQLAFPNHQIEAIDCSALLLQHGSLHCATMQIPGAVFR' A
#
# COMPACT_ATOMS: atom_id res chain seq x y z
N ARG A 1 -9.35 -13.01 -17.08
CA ARG A 1 -8.49 -11.81 -17.29
C ARG A 1 -7.52 -11.72 -16.12
N ARG A 2 -6.21 -11.58 -16.35
CA ARG A 2 -5.24 -11.31 -15.27
C ARG A 2 -5.30 -9.81 -14.92
N LEU A 3 -5.32 -9.49 -13.64
CA LEU A 3 -5.22 -8.11 -13.13
C LEU A 3 -3.83 -7.92 -12.50
N PRO A 4 -3.23 -6.73 -12.58
CA PRO A 4 -1.87 -6.48 -12.10
C PRO A 4 -1.83 -6.25 -10.56
N ALA A 5 -2.34 -7.21 -9.79
CA ALA A 5 -2.35 -7.12 -8.33
C ALA A 5 -0.92 -7.23 -7.80
N THR A 6 -0.49 -6.25 -7.00
CA THR A 6 0.83 -6.26 -6.38
C THR A 6 0.84 -5.50 -5.07
N TYR A 7 1.37 -6.13 -4.03
CA TYR A 7 1.57 -5.51 -2.72
C TYR A 7 2.63 -4.40 -2.74
N ALA A 8 3.48 -4.35 -3.78
CA ALA A 8 4.51 -3.32 -3.93
C ALA A 8 3.93 -1.93 -4.27
N ASN A 9 2.62 -1.82 -4.53
CA ASN A 9 1.94 -0.55 -4.76
C ASN A 9 1.52 0.18 -3.47
N PHE A 10 2.26 -0.03 -2.37
CA PHE A 10 2.02 0.62 -1.09
C PHE A 10 2.34 2.11 -1.12
N LEU A 11 1.76 2.86 -0.18
CA LEU A 11 2.04 4.28 0.03
C LEU A 11 2.76 4.49 1.37
N ILE A 12 3.90 5.17 1.34
CA ILE A 12 4.64 5.53 2.56
C ILE A 12 4.17 6.91 3.04
N LEU A 13 3.81 7.00 4.32
CA LEU A 13 3.49 8.21 5.05
C LEU A 13 4.51 8.43 6.17
N ASN A 14 4.48 9.59 6.82
CA ASN A 14 5.49 9.98 7.83
C ASN A 14 5.63 9.00 9.02
N GLY A 15 4.61 8.19 9.32
CA GLY A 15 4.64 7.19 10.39
C GLY A 15 3.85 5.92 10.09
N ALA A 16 3.39 5.75 8.85
CA ALA A 16 2.59 4.60 8.44
C ALA A 16 2.93 4.19 7.00
N VAL A 17 2.66 2.93 6.67
CA VAL A 17 2.67 2.43 5.30
C VAL A 17 1.27 1.88 5.01
N LEU A 18 0.60 2.45 4.02
CA LEU A 18 -0.68 1.91 3.54
C LEU A 18 -0.39 0.82 2.52
N MET A 19 -0.68 -0.42 2.88
CA MET A 19 -0.52 -1.60 2.04
C MET A 19 -1.85 -1.90 1.31
N PRO A 20 -1.85 -2.17 0.01
CA PRO A 20 -3.07 -2.64 -0.65
C PRO A 20 -3.38 -4.08 -0.23
N SER A 21 -4.65 -4.40 0.04
CA SER A 21 -5.14 -5.77 0.21
C SER A 21 -6.06 -6.17 -0.93
N TYR A 22 -6.19 -7.49 -1.14
CA TYR A 22 -6.93 -8.04 -2.29
C TYR A 22 -7.86 -9.20 -1.91
N ASN A 23 -8.32 -9.24 -0.66
CA ASN A 23 -9.17 -10.32 -0.12
C ASN A 23 -8.51 -11.71 -0.26
N ASP A 24 -7.19 -11.76 -0.07
CA ASP A 24 -6.39 -12.99 -0.05
C ASP A 24 -5.66 -13.05 1.30
N PRO A 25 -6.31 -13.60 2.37
CA PRO A 25 -5.81 -13.46 3.73
C PRO A 25 -4.38 -13.97 3.93
N GLU A 26 -3.99 -15.05 3.23
CA GLU A 26 -2.65 -15.63 3.34
C GLU A 26 -1.60 -14.68 2.75
N ARG A 27 -1.83 -14.17 1.54
CA ARG A 27 -0.90 -13.26 0.87
C ARG A 27 -0.91 -11.87 1.47
N ASP A 28 -2.07 -11.38 1.91
CA ASP A 28 -2.23 -10.10 2.61
C ASP A 28 -1.41 -10.13 3.91
N GLN A 29 -1.47 -11.23 4.67
CA GLN A 29 -0.68 -11.41 5.89
C GLN A 29 0.83 -11.50 5.60
N ALA A 30 1.24 -12.27 4.59
CA ALA A 30 2.65 -12.39 4.21
C ALA A 30 3.23 -11.04 3.77
N ALA A 31 2.47 -10.26 2.99
CA ALA A 31 2.85 -8.92 2.58
C ALA A 31 2.97 -7.97 3.78
N GLN A 32 2.02 -8.02 4.71
CA GLN A 32 2.06 -7.19 5.92
C GLN A 32 3.30 -7.50 6.77
N GLN A 33 3.65 -8.77 6.95
CA GLN A 33 4.86 -9.18 7.68
C GLN A 33 6.13 -8.69 6.99
N ALA A 34 6.22 -8.83 5.66
CA ALA A 34 7.37 -8.36 4.89
C ALA A 34 7.54 -6.84 4.99
N LEU A 35 6.44 -6.08 4.88
CA LEU A 35 6.47 -4.63 5.03
C LEU A 35 6.80 -4.20 6.45
N GLN A 36 6.29 -4.91 7.46
CA GLN A 36 6.61 -4.60 8.86
C GLN A 36 8.10 -4.78 9.15
N LEU A 37 8.73 -5.82 8.57
CA LEU A 37 10.17 -6.04 8.67
C LEU A 37 10.96 -4.93 7.95
N ALA A 38 10.50 -4.47 6.79
CA ALA A 38 11.15 -3.41 6.01
C ALA A 38 10.99 -2.02 6.63
N PHE A 39 9.86 -1.76 7.29
CA PHE A 39 9.51 -0.48 7.91
C PHE A 39 9.20 -0.66 9.40
N PRO A 40 10.21 -1.02 10.23
CA PRO A 40 9.99 -1.41 11.63
C PRO A 40 9.38 -0.30 12.51
N ASN A 41 9.56 0.96 12.12
CA ASN A 41 9.07 2.13 12.85
C ASN A 41 7.76 2.71 12.27
N HIS A 42 7.16 2.06 11.26
CA HIS A 42 5.89 2.49 10.67
C HIS A 42 4.77 1.51 11.04
N GLN A 43 3.58 2.05 11.23
CA GLN A 43 2.37 1.24 11.32
C GLN A 43 1.97 0.77 9.92
N ILE A 44 1.81 -0.53 9.72
CA ILE A 44 1.33 -1.08 8.44
C ILE A 44 -0.19 -1.17 8.48
N GLU A 45 -0.88 -0.43 7.61
CA GLU A 45 -2.34 -0.43 7.51
C GLU A 45 -2.79 -1.00 6.16
N ALA A 46 -3.64 -2.02 6.18
CA ALA A 46 -4.17 -2.65 4.98
C ALA A 46 -5.41 -1.90 4.45
N ILE A 47 -5.44 -1.60 3.15
CA ILE A 47 -6.55 -0.92 2.47
C ILE A 47 -7.05 -1.80 1.34
N ASP A 48 -8.34 -2.15 1.35
CA ASP A 48 -8.96 -2.90 0.25
C ASP A 48 -8.87 -2.13 -1.06
N CYS A 49 -8.05 -2.65 -1.98
CA CYS A 49 -7.79 -2.05 -3.28
C CYS A 49 -8.46 -2.83 -4.42
N SER A 50 -9.40 -3.72 -4.12
CA SER A 50 -10.12 -4.51 -5.13
C SER A 50 -10.77 -3.61 -6.19
N ALA A 51 -11.32 -2.46 -5.79
CA ALA A 51 -11.89 -1.48 -6.71
C ALA A 51 -10.85 -0.82 -7.63
N LEU A 52 -9.69 -0.43 -7.08
CA LEU A 52 -8.59 0.18 -7.86
C LEU A 52 -7.95 -0.83 -8.81
N LEU A 53 -7.85 -2.09 -8.39
CA LEU A 53 -7.30 -3.18 -9.18
C LEU A 53 -8.11 -3.41 -10.47
N LEU A 54 -9.43 -3.27 -10.41
CA LEU A 54 -10.31 -3.35 -11.58
C LEU A 54 -10.04 -2.23 -12.60
N GLN A 55 -9.54 -1.08 -12.11
CA GLN A 55 -9.10 0.07 -12.90
C GLN A 55 -7.63 -0.01 -13.30
N HIS A 56 -6.96 -1.14 -13.06
CA HIS A 56 -5.54 -1.41 -13.37
C HIS A 56 -4.52 -0.59 -12.57
N GLY A 57 -4.90 -0.10 -11.38
CA GLY A 57 -4.03 0.65 -10.47
C GLY A 57 -4.18 0.21 -9.02
N SER A 58 -3.50 0.92 -8.12
CA SER A 58 -3.61 0.75 -6.66
C SER A 58 -3.15 2.04 -5.95
N LEU A 59 -2.88 2.01 -4.64
CA LEU A 59 -2.68 3.20 -3.78
C LEU A 59 -1.61 4.16 -4.32
N HIS A 60 -0.40 3.64 -4.60
CA HIS A 60 0.69 4.46 -5.08
C HIS A 60 0.34 5.22 -6.37
N CYS A 61 -0.35 4.56 -7.32
CA CYS A 61 -0.74 5.18 -8.58
C CYS A 61 -1.81 6.29 -8.42
N ALA A 62 -2.60 6.25 -7.35
CA ALA A 62 -3.70 7.17 -7.10
C ALA A 62 -3.32 8.36 -6.22
N THR A 63 -2.07 8.43 -5.76
CA THR A 63 -1.65 9.39 -4.73
C THR A 63 -0.37 10.12 -5.14
N MET A 64 -0.14 11.27 -4.52
CA MET A 64 1.08 12.05 -4.67
C MET A 64 1.41 12.71 -3.33
N GLN A 65 2.60 12.42 -2.79
CA GLN A 65 3.10 13.05 -1.59
C GLN A 65 3.53 14.50 -1.86
N ILE A 66 3.12 15.42 -0.98
CA ILE A 66 3.63 16.78 -0.95
C ILE A 66 4.55 16.92 0.27
N PRO A 67 5.84 17.19 0.08
CA PRO A 67 6.77 17.35 1.20
C PRO A 67 6.35 18.51 2.12
N GLY A 68 6.42 18.32 3.43
CA GLY A 68 6.03 19.35 4.40
C GLY A 68 6.83 20.67 4.29
N ALA A 69 8.02 20.63 3.70
CA ALA A 69 8.83 21.83 3.42
C ALA A 69 8.17 22.77 2.38
N VAL A 70 7.24 22.29 1.55
CA VAL A 70 6.51 23.10 0.57
C VAL A 70 5.56 24.09 1.26
N PHE A 71 5.10 23.78 2.48
CA PHE A 71 4.14 24.59 3.23
C PHE A 71 4.80 25.48 4.29
N ARG A 72 6.14 25.61 4.28
CA ARG A 72 6.89 26.47 5.20
C ARG A 72 7.18 27.84 4.61
#